data_AF-A0A398DN68-F1
#
_entry.id   AF-A0A398DN68-F1
#
_cell.length_a   1.000
_cell.length_b   1.000
_cell.length_c   1.000
_cell.angle_alpha   90.00
_cell.angle_beta   90.00
_cell.angle_gamma   90.00
#
_symmetry.space_group_name_H-M   'P 1'
#
loop_
_entity.id
_entity.type
_entity.pdbx_description
1 polymer ?
#
loop_
_entity_poly.entity_id
_entity_poly.type
_entity_poly.pdbx_seq_one_letter_code
_entity_poly.pdbx_strand_id
1 'polypeptide(L)'
;MQTSHQCAFSQSSTSTPLGQQRWEPYILSLRPNRIEYFALPDWQGQGSVENMKRTMKAVLVAVMILAALTSIMPSAKAVSRSPDMAKPLPGNSIRIALVRLEDVSPWYALNPKRLELLRYIADYLASRHVPFQVAMIPIYLDPATGIRIGIDTPDDLRVKEFITTIHYMISKGGEIGLHGYTHQMGEGVTGDSIEFSNNQHAIEGTVAYMAARVDAALAAAKTADIPITFWETPHYTASPEQYTYLESRFSIIYEPGPTNHRTKEPFLRSSSNPATGKVCFVPTPLGMVEGPKQTQSIVLFADDSHRQILASLFFHPFRERLPSSDAAPSSPEDETGAYLERIIPAFQSHGFVFVSVTQVRKQLLAKTQSHHAKAAQPTLP
;
A
#
# COMPACT_ATOMS: atom_id res chain seq x y z
N MET A 1 -55.87 52.31 25.68
CA MET A 1 -55.23 53.57 26.14
C MET A 1 -53.73 53.29 26.14
N GLN A 2 -52.95 53.55 25.07
CA GLN A 2 -52.38 54.86 24.65
C GLN A 2 -51.82 55.63 25.85
N THR A 3 -50.51 55.89 25.97
CA THR A 3 -49.66 56.80 25.15
C THR A 3 -48.21 56.25 25.10
N SER A 4 -47.41 56.23 24.02
CA SER A 4 -46.91 57.24 23.05
C SER A 4 -45.94 58.29 23.64
N HIS A 5 -44.64 58.14 23.33
CA HIS A 5 -43.79 59.25 22.84
C HIS A 5 -42.77 58.71 21.83
N GLN A 6 -42.93 59.17 20.59
CA GLN A 6 -41.92 59.16 19.52
C GLN A 6 -41.10 60.46 19.62
N CYS A 7 -39.84 60.40 19.19
CA CYS A 7 -39.21 61.48 18.46
C CYS A 7 -38.39 60.88 17.30
N ALA A 8 -38.35 61.62 16.19
CA ALA A 8 -38.23 61.14 14.82
C ALA A 8 -37.00 61.72 14.08
N PHE A 9 -36.44 60.92 13.17
CA PHE A 9 -35.77 61.20 11.87
C PHE A 9 -34.59 62.21 11.80
N SER A 10 -33.47 61.92 11.11
CA SER A 10 -33.39 61.81 9.63
C SER A 10 -32.32 60.83 9.09
N GLN A 11 -32.58 60.36 7.86
CA GLN A 11 -31.77 59.54 6.95
C GLN A 11 -30.46 60.27 6.53
N SER A 12 -29.41 59.75 5.90
CA SER A 12 -29.14 58.60 5.02
C SER A 12 -27.61 58.46 4.82
N SER A 13 -27.05 57.26 4.63
CA SER A 13 -26.20 56.89 3.47
C SER A 13 -25.40 55.59 3.68
N THR A 14 -25.58 54.69 2.71
CA THR A 14 -24.62 53.70 2.18
C THR A 14 -23.95 52.70 3.13
N SER A 15 -24.54 51.51 3.14
CA SER A 15 -23.94 50.23 3.54
C SER A 15 -22.89 49.74 2.53
N THR A 16 -21.71 49.34 3.01
CA THR A 16 -20.75 48.52 2.28
C THR A 16 -20.53 47.22 3.06
N PRO A 17 -20.81 46.02 2.50
CA PRO A 17 -20.46 44.76 3.14
C PRO A 17 -19.03 44.33 2.74
N LEU A 18 -18.20 44.04 3.74
CA LEU A 18 -16.89 43.40 3.59
C LEU A 18 -17.07 41.87 3.40
N GLY A 19 -16.74 41.41 2.19
CA GLY A 19 -15.98 40.17 1.97
C GLY A 19 -16.62 38.81 2.28
N GLN A 20 -17.57 38.36 1.47
CA GLN A 20 -17.82 36.93 1.26
C GLN A 20 -16.89 36.42 0.14
N GLN A 21 -15.90 35.59 0.47
CA GLN A 21 -15.19 34.79 -0.53
C GLN A 21 -16.05 33.57 -0.90
N ARG A 22 -16.66 33.65 -2.08
CA ARG A 22 -17.43 32.59 -2.72
C ARG A 22 -16.47 31.76 -3.56
N TRP A 23 -16.33 30.47 -3.26
CA TRP A 23 -15.63 29.52 -4.13
C TRP A 23 -16.55 29.17 -5.30
N GLU A 24 -16.22 29.64 -6.51
CA GLU A 24 -16.86 29.16 -7.74
C GLU A 24 -16.20 27.85 -8.20
N PRO A 25 -16.99 26.83 -8.60
CA PRO A 25 -16.43 25.63 -9.21
C PRO A 25 -16.02 25.90 -10.66
N TYR A 26 -14.76 25.62 -10.99
CA TYR A 26 -14.28 25.58 -12.37
C TYR A 26 -15.00 24.45 -13.13
N ILE A 27 -15.98 24.80 -13.97
CA ILE A 27 -16.55 23.91 -14.99
C ILE A 27 -15.76 24.11 -16.30
N LEU A 28 -14.93 23.13 -16.66
CA LEU A 28 -14.37 23.01 -18.00
C LEU A 28 -15.44 22.49 -18.95
N SER A 29 -15.92 23.35 -19.86
CA SER A 29 -16.80 22.96 -20.96
C SER A 29 -16.01 22.22 -22.04
N LEU A 30 -16.16 20.90 -22.14
CA LEU A 30 -15.70 20.13 -23.30
C LEU A 30 -16.79 20.13 -24.37
N ARG A 31 -16.55 20.83 -25.48
CA ARG A 31 -17.34 20.68 -26.71
C ARG A 31 -16.86 19.41 -27.45
N PRO A 32 -17.76 18.56 -27.98
CA PRO A 32 -17.34 17.44 -28.81
C PRO A 32 -16.90 17.94 -30.19
N ASN A 33 -15.62 17.75 -30.53
CA ASN A 33 -15.15 17.89 -31.90
C ASN A 33 -15.64 16.69 -32.72
N ARG A 34 -16.44 17.00 -33.74
CA ARG A 34 -16.90 16.09 -34.78
C ARG A 34 -15.72 15.80 -35.71
N ILE A 35 -15.20 14.56 -35.70
CA ILE A 35 -14.21 14.12 -36.69
C ILE A 35 -14.98 13.42 -37.82
N GLU A 36 -14.85 13.96 -39.02
CA GLU A 36 -15.34 13.36 -40.26
C GLU A 36 -14.45 12.17 -40.65
N TYR A 37 -15.08 11.03 -40.94
CA TYR A 37 -14.40 9.85 -41.47
C TYR A 37 -14.14 10.02 -42.97
N PHE A 38 -12.87 10.12 -43.36
CA PHE A 38 -12.45 9.86 -44.73
C PHE A 38 -12.25 8.35 -44.93
N ALA A 39 -12.90 7.78 -45.95
CA ALA A 39 -12.73 6.39 -46.34
C ALA A 39 -11.30 6.14 -46.86
N LEU A 40 -10.67 5.06 -46.39
CA LEU A 40 -9.38 4.56 -46.88
C LEU A 40 -9.60 3.58 -48.05
N PRO A 41 -8.68 3.51 -49.03
CA PRO A 41 -8.81 2.64 -50.19
C PRO A 41 -8.37 1.20 -49.90
N ASP A 42 -9.01 0.25 -50.60
CA ASP A 42 -8.78 -1.19 -50.50
C ASP A 42 -7.32 -1.60 -50.70
N TRP A 43 -6.77 -2.31 -49.72
CA TRP A 43 -5.40 -2.85 -49.74
C TRP A 43 -5.42 -4.35 -50.07
N GLN A 44 -5.10 -4.72 -51.31
CA GLN A 44 -4.83 -6.10 -51.69
C GLN A 44 -3.35 -6.43 -51.45
N GLY A 45 -3.05 -7.34 -50.52
CA GLY A 45 -1.67 -7.70 -50.16
C GLY A 45 -1.47 -9.18 -49.83
N GLN A 46 -1.49 -10.06 -50.84
CA GLN A 46 -1.18 -11.50 -50.70
C GLN A 46 0.29 -11.79 -50.33
N GLY A 47 1.20 -10.80 -50.31
CA GLY A 47 2.63 -11.00 -50.03
C GLY A 47 3.03 -11.18 -48.55
N SER A 48 2.21 -10.73 -47.60
CA SER A 48 2.57 -10.71 -46.16
C SER A 48 2.46 -12.09 -45.48
N VAL A 49 1.47 -12.89 -45.89
CA VAL A 49 1.19 -14.21 -45.29
C VAL A 49 2.27 -15.24 -45.63
N GLU A 50 2.84 -15.17 -46.82
CA GLU A 50 3.83 -16.15 -47.28
C GLU A 50 5.22 -15.91 -46.66
N ASN A 51 5.54 -14.64 -46.36
CA ASN A 51 6.74 -14.29 -45.58
C ASN A 51 6.61 -14.76 -44.11
N MET A 52 5.43 -14.61 -43.51
CA MET A 52 5.16 -15.09 -42.14
C MET A 52 5.28 -16.62 -42.01
N LYS A 53 4.78 -17.38 -43.00
CA LYS A 53 4.95 -18.85 -43.03
C LYS A 53 6.41 -19.29 -43.17
N ARG A 54 7.22 -18.55 -43.94
CA ARG A 54 8.67 -18.82 -44.06
C ARG A 54 9.40 -18.57 -42.74
N THR A 55 9.08 -17.48 -42.05
CA THR A 55 9.70 -17.15 -40.75
C THR A 55 9.32 -18.16 -39.67
N MET A 56 8.06 -18.60 -39.61
CA MET A 56 7.62 -19.64 -38.66
C MET A 56 8.30 -20.99 -38.91
N LYS A 57 8.50 -21.39 -40.18
CA LYS A 57 9.24 -22.62 -40.50
C LYS A 57 10.71 -22.54 -40.08
N ALA A 58 11.37 -21.39 -40.24
CA ALA A 58 12.75 -21.20 -39.83
C ALA A 58 12.92 -21.28 -38.29
N VAL A 59 12.00 -20.69 -37.53
CA VAL A 59 11.99 -20.76 -36.06
C VAL A 59 11.76 -22.19 -35.56
N LEU A 60 10.83 -22.93 -36.17
CA LEU A 60 10.55 -24.31 -35.77
C LEU A 60 11.75 -25.24 -36.03
N VAL A 61 12.46 -25.05 -37.14
CA VAL A 61 13.70 -25.81 -37.43
C VAL A 61 14.80 -25.47 -36.41
N ALA A 62 14.96 -24.20 -36.03
CA ALA A 62 15.95 -23.80 -35.02
C ALA A 62 15.66 -24.40 -33.64
N VAL A 63 14.39 -24.45 -33.21
CA VAL A 63 13.97 -25.08 -31.94
C VAL A 63 14.22 -26.59 -31.96
N MET A 64 13.95 -27.26 -33.08
CA MET A 64 14.20 -28.70 -33.22
C MET A 64 15.70 -29.04 -33.24
N ILE A 65 16.55 -28.19 -33.83
CA ILE A 65 18.01 -28.34 -33.78
C ILE A 65 18.53 -28.14 -32.35
N LEU A 66 17.99 -27.17 -31.61
CA LEU A 66 18.37 -26.91 -30.21
C LEU A 66 17.94 -28.06 -29.28
N ALA A 67 16.78 -28.66 -29.52
CA ALA A 67 16.29 -29.83 -28.80
C ALA A 67 17.06 -31.11 -29.13
N ALA A 68 17.59 -31.25 -30.36
CA ALA A 68 18.45 -32.36 -30.73
C ALA A 68 19.86 -32.26 -30.10
N LEU A 69 20.35 -31.04 -29.84
CA LEU A 69 21.66 -30.80 -29.21
C LEU A 69 21.67 -31.01 -27.68
N THR A 70 20.52 -31.01 -27.01
CA THR A 70 20.43 -31.29 -25.56
C THR A 70 20.35 -32.78 -25.21
N SER A 71 20.24 -33.68 -26.21
CA SER A 71 20.11 -35.12 -25.99
C SER A 71 21.41 -35.93 -26.17
N ILE A 72 22.58 -35.29 -26.26
CA ILE A 72 23.88 -35.98 -26.34
C ILE A 72 24.81 -35.42 -25.26
N MET A 73 24.76 -36.00 -24.06
CA MET A 73 25.83 -35.86 -23.07
C MET A 73 26.34 -37.25 -22.67
N PRO A 74 27.64 -37.54 -22.82
CA PRO A 74 28.26 -38.71 -22.21
C PRO A 74 28.41 -38.48 -20.70
N SER A 75 28.15 -39.54 -19.92
CA SER A 75 28.46 -39.63 -18.50
C SER A 75 29.95 -39.36 -18.25
N ALA A 76 30.29 -38.21 -17.68
CA ALA A 76 31.66 -37.84 -17.33
C ALA A 76 31.98 -38.18 -15.86
N LYS A 77 32.97 -39.06 -15.68
CA LYS A 77 33.61 -39.41 -14.40
C LYS A 77 34.25 -38.17 -13.76
N ALA A 78 34.18 -38.12 -12.43
CA ALA A 78 34.78 -37.11 -11.58
C ALA A 78 36.32 -37.05 -11.76
N VAL A 79 36.85 -35.85 -12.01
CA VAL A 79 38.27 -35.52 -11.91
C VAL A 79 38.41 -34.48 -10.80
N SER A 80 39.19 -34.80 -9.77
CA SER A 80 39.50 -33.91 -8.67
C SER A 80 40.39 -32.76 -9.12
N ARG A 81 39.96 -31.52 -8.86
CA ARG A 81 40.84 -30.36 -8.79
C ARG A 81 40.64 -29.68 -7.43
N SER A 82 41.72 -29.55 -6.68
CA SER A 82 41.79 -28.74 -5.47
C SER A 82 41.44 -27.28 -5.79
N PRO A 83 40.61 -26.59 -4.99
CA PRO A 83 40.35 -25.18 -5.19
C PRO A 83 41.38 -24.35 -4.43
N ASP A 84 42.28 -23.73 -5.20
CA ASP A 84 43.01 -22.54 -4.77
C ASP A 84 42.01 -21.40 -4.53
N MET A 85 42.14 -20.78 -3.35
CA MET A 85 41.49 -19.59 -2.82
C MET A 85 40.37 -18.93 -3.66
N ALA A 86 39.16 -19.45 -3.52
CA ALA A 86 37.96 -18.66 -3.77
C ALA A 86 37.82 -17.61 -2.66
N LYS A 87 37.87 -16.34 -3.06
CA LYS A 87 37.54 -15.18 -2.23
C LYS A 87 36.18 -15.44 -1.55
N PRO A 88 36.04 -15.30 -0.22
CA PRO A 88 34.78 -15.62 0.44
C PRO A 88 33.68 -14.70 -0.09
N LEU A 89 32.57 -15.29 -0.54
CA LEU A 89 31.32 -14.55 -0.70
C LEU A 89 30.93 -14.03 0.69
N PRO A 90 30.71 -12.71 0.86
CA PRO A 90 30.38 -12.15 2.16
C PRO A 90 29.05 -12.77 2.64
N GLY A 91 28.99 -13.13 3.93
CA GLY A 91 27.83 -13.75 4.55
C GLY A 91 26.57 -12.94 4.29
N ASN A 92 25.70 -13.43 3.40
CA ASN A 92 24.51 -12.71 2.95
C ASN A 92 23.56 -12.48 4.12
N SER A 93 23.44 -11.24 4.57
CA SER A 93 22.23 -10.78 5.24
C SER A 93 21.06 -10.97 4.27
N ILE A 94 20.02 -11.69 4.72
CA ILE A 94 18.79 -11.84 3.94
C ILE A 94 18.24 -10.43 3.67
N ARG A 95 18.05 -10.09 2.38
CA ARG A 95 17.43 -8.82 1.99
C ARG A 95 15.92 -8.95 2.15
N ILE A 96 15.34 -8.16 3.03
CA ILE A 96 13.92 -8.27 3.37
C ILE A 96 13.12 -7.22 2.61
N ALA A 97 12.00 -7.62 2.03
CA ALA A 97 11.03 -6.75 1.40
C ALA A 97 9.65 -6.85 2.06
N LEU A 98 8.87 -5.77 2.01
CA LEU A 98 7.48 -5.73 2.44
C LEU A 98 6.65 -4.87 1.48
N VAL A 99 5.36 -5.18 1.38
CA VAL A 99 4.39 -4.41 0.60
C VAL A 99 3.11 -4.23 1.41
N ARG A 100 2.75 -2.96 1.65
CA ARG A 100 1.47 -2.58 2.25
C ARG A 100 0.52 -2.06 1.19
N LEU A 101 -0.69 -2.62 1.16
CA LEU A 101 -1.84 -2.13 0.42
C LEU A 101 -2.57 -1.12 1.31
N GLU A 102 -2.55 0.16 0.95
CA GLU A 102 -3.07 1.27 1.76
C GLU A 102 -4.42 1.78 1.22
N ASP A 103 -5.15 2.55 2.02
CA ASP A 103 -6.49 3.05 1.71
C ASP A 103 -7.53 1.97 1.34
N VAL A 104 -7.43 0.78 1.92
CA VAL A 104 -8.43 -0.27 1.69
C VAL A 104 -9.63 -0.02 2.60
N SER A 105 -10.76 0.38 2.02
CA SER A 105 -11.95 0.78 2.77
C SER A 105 -13.24 0.24 2.15
N PRO A 106 -14.39 0.33 2.86
CA PRO A 106 -15.69 0.00 2.30
C PRO A 106 -16.04 0.74 1.00
N TRP A 107 -15.34 1.82 0.62
CA TRP A 107 -15.47 2.46 -0.69
C TRP A 107 -15.32 1.49 -1.87
N TYR A 108 -14.50 0.45 -1.72
CA TYR A 108 -14.37 -0.60 -2.74
C TYR A 108 -15.70 -1.33 -2.97
N ALA A 109 -16.56 -1.43 -1.96
CA ALA A 109 -17.88 -2.05 -2.06
C ALA A 109 -18.89 -1.24 -2.88
N LEU A 110 -18.61 0.03 -3.18
CA LEU A 110 -19.47 0.86 -4.02
C LEU A 110 -19.40 0.45 -5.50
N ASN A 111 -18.40 -0.35 -5.89
CA ASN A 111 -18.30 -0.90 -7.23
C ASN A 111 -17.71 -2.32 -7.17
N PRO A 112 -18.47 -3.37 -7.57
CA PRO A 112 -18.00 -4.76 -7.56
C PRO A 112 -16.65 -4.99 -8.27
N LYS A 113 -16.33 -4.21 -9.32
CA LYS A 113 -15.04 -4.29 -10.02
C LYS A 113 -13.85 -3.90 -9.15
N ARG A 114 -14.04 -3.04 -8.15
CA ARG A 114 -13.00 -2.67 -7.18
C ARG A 114 -12.74 -3.81 -6.20
N LEU A 115 -13.78 -4.52 -5.77
CA LEU A 115 -13.62 -5.73 -4.96
C LEU A 115 -12.93 -6.86 -5.74
N GLU A 116 -13.29 -7.02 -7.02
CA GLU A 116 -12.59 -7.93 -7.93
C GLU A 116 -11.10 -7.57 -8.05
N LEU A 117 -10.76 -6.28 -8.13
CA LEU A 117 -9.38 -5.81 -8.14
C LEU A 117 -8.62 -6.19 -6.87
N LEU A 118 -9.20 -6.04 -5.68
CA LEU A 118 -8.57 -6.46 -4.42
C LEU A 118 -8.31 -7.98 -4.41
N ARG A 119 -9.27 -8.78 -4.87
CA ARG A 119 -9.11 -10.24 -4.98
C ARG A 119 -8.01 -10.61 -5.98
N TYR A 120 -7.98 -9.94 -7.14
CA TYR A 120 -6.93 -10.12 -8.14
C TYR A 120 -5.54 -9.84 -7.57
N ILE A 121 -5.37 -8.72 -6.87
CA ILE A 121 -4.09 -8.36 -6.23
C ILE A 121 -3.69 -9.43 -5.22
N ALA A 122 -4.63 -9.89 -4.38
CA ALA A 122 -4.35 -10.93 -3.39
C ALA A 122 -3.96 -12.26 -4.05
N ASP A 123 -4.64 -12.66 -5.12
CA ASP A 123 -4.30 -13.85 -5.90
C ASP A 123 -2.93 -13.74 -6.56
N TYR A 124 -2.62 -12.58 -7.15
CA TYR A 124 -1.31 -12.33 -7.73
C TYR A 124 -0.20 -12.44 -6.68
N LEU A 125 -0.32 -11.73 -5.55
CA LEU A 125 0.68 -11.76 -4.48
C LEU A 125 0.85 -13.18 -3.90
N ALA A 126 -0.26 -13.89 -3.68
CA ALA A 126 -0.22 -15.28 -3.23
C ALA A 126 0.47 -16.22 -4.24
N SER A 127 0.18 -16.06 -5.55
CA SER A 127 0.84 -16.86 -6.61
C SER A 127 2.35 -16.64 -6.66
N ARG A 128 2.81 -15.46 -6.24
CA ARG A 128 4.23 -15.10 -6.12
C ARG A 128 4.81 -15.44 -4.75
N HIS A 129 4.04 -16.07 -3.86
CA HIS A 129 4.43 -16.38 -2.48
C HIS A 129 4.86 -15.14 -1.69
N VAL A 130 4.18 -14.01 -1.92
CA VAL A 130 4.43 -12.73 -1.26
C VAL A 130 3.39 -12.55 -0.14
N PRO A 131 3.77 -12.67 1.15
CA PRO A 131 2.93 -12.16 2.22
C PRO A 131 2.82 -10.63 2.12
N PHE A 132 1.66 -10.10 2.45
CA PHE A 132 1.38 -8.67 2.28
C PHE A 132 0.58 -8.11 3.45
N GLN A 133 0.50 -6.79 3.51
CA GLN A 133 -0.20 -6.08 4.57
C GLN A 133 -1.32 -5.25 3.96
N VAL A 134 -2.42 -5.09 4.70
CA VAL A 134 -3.57 -4.28 4.27
C VAL A 134 -3.84 -3.23 5.34
N ALA A 135 -3.56 -1.96 5.04
CA ALA A 135 -3.94 -0.81 5.84
C ALA A 135 -5.42 -0.50 5.56
N MET A 136 -6.29 -0.96 6.45
CA MET A 136 -7.74 -0.87 6.29
C MET A 136 -8.29 0.35 7.02
N ILE A 137 -9.15 1.10 6.34
CA ILE A 137 -9.98 2.16 6.95
C ILE A 137 -11.37 1.55 7.21
N PRO A 138 -11.78 1.36 8.48
CA PRO A 138 -13.03 0.65 8.81
C PRO A 138 -14.31 1.27 8.26
N ILE A 139 -14.37 2.59 8.19
CA ILE A 139 -15.56 3.34 7.81
C ILE A 139 -15.24 4.27 6.63
N TYR A 140 -16.06 4.19 5.59
CA TYR A 140 -16.05 5.17 4.50
C TYR A 140 -17.19 6.18 4.69
N LEU A 141 -16.81 7.46 4.62
CA LEU A 141 -17.69 8.62 4.73
C LEU A 141 -17.50 9.54 3.51
N ASP A 142 -18.61 10.00 2.97
CA ASP A 142 -18.68 11.12 2.02
C ASP A 142 -19.83 12.04 2.45
N PRO A 143 -19.54 13.11 3.22
CA PRO A 143 -20.57 14.05 3.69
C PRO A 143 -21.29 14.79 2.57
N ALA A 144 -20.62 15.03 1.43
CA ALA A 144 -21.21 15.76 0.30
C ALA A 144 -22.33 14.94 -0.37
N THR A 145 -22.20 13.62 -0.40
CA THR A 145 -23.22 12.71 -0.94
C THR A 145 -24.08 12.04 0.14
N GLY A 146 -23.73 12.21 1.42
CA GLY A 146 -24.40 11.59 2.56
C GLY A 146 -24.12 10.08 2.71
N ILE A 147 -23.10 9.56 2.03
CA ILE A 147 -22.75 8.14 2.09
C ILE A 147 -21.98 7.85 3.40
N ARG A 148 -22.47 6.87 4.15
CA ARG A 148 -21.76 6.20 5.24
C ARG A 148 -21.90 4.69 5.08
N ILE A 149 -20.79 4.01 4.89
CA ILE A 149 -20.73 2.55 4.91
C ILE A 149 -19.52 2.09 5.71
N GLY A 150 -19.69 1.08 6.54
CA GLY A 150 -18.67 0.69 7.51
C GLY A 150 -18.80 -0.76 7.91
N ILE A 151 -17.67 -1.38 8.24
CA ILE A 151 -17.62 -2.77 8.73
C ILE A 151 -18.33 -2.95 10.08
N ASP A 152 -18.68 -1.85 10.74
CA ASP A 152 -19.52 -1.79 11.94
C ASP A 152 -21.00 -2.11 11.67
N THR A 153 -21.40 -2.18 10.39
CA THR A 153 -22.75 -2.53 9.94
C THR A 153 -22.72 -3.77 9.04
N PRO A 154 -22.31 -4.93 9.57
CA PRO A 154 -22.09 -6.13 8.78
C PRO A 154 -23.35 -6.70 8.15
N ASP A 155 -24.55 -6.15 8.42
CA ASP A 155 -25.80 -6.57 7.80
C ASP A 155 -26.05 -5.98 6.40
N ASP A 156 -25.40 -4.86 6.05
CA ASP A 156 -25.46 -4.30 4.68
C ASP A 156 -24.76 -5.25 3.71
N LEU A 157 -25.43 -5.62 2.61
CA LEU A 157 -24.91 -6.58 1.62
C LEU A 157 -23.58 -6.12 0.98
N ARG A 158 -23.39 -4.82 0.77
CA ARG A 158 -22.14 -4.26 0.24
C ARG A 158 -21.02 -4.44 1.26
N VAL A 159 -21.32 -4.18 2.53
CA VAL A 159 -20.37 -4.36 3.63
C VAL A 159 -20.02 -5.85 3.81
N LYS A 160 -21.00 -6.76 3.73
CA LYS A 160 -20.75 -8.22 3.75
C LYS A 160 -19.77 -8.64 2.67
N GLU A 161 -19.94 -8.14 1.46
CA GLU A 161 -19.05 -8.45 0.33
C GLU A 161 -17.64 -7.89 0.53
N PHE A 162 -17.52 -6.69 1.11
CA PHE A 162 -16.22 -6.13 1.49
C PHE A 162 -15.54 -6.95 2.59
N ILE A 163 -16.24 -7.27 3.68
CA ILE A 163 -15.72 -8.11 4.77
C ILE A 163 -15.28 -9.49 4.22
N THR A 164 -16.11 -10.10 3.36
CA THR A 164 -15.76 -11.35 2.66
C THR A 164 -14.48 -11.21 1.83
N THR A 165 -14.31 -10.07 1.16
CA THR A 165 -13.08 -9.78 0.41
C THR A 165 -11.87 -9.61 1.32
N ILE A 166 -12.01 -8.98 2.48
CA ILE A 166 -10.94 -8.88 3.48
C ILE A 166 -10.53 -10.26 4.00
N HIS A 167 -11.49 -11.12 4.37
CA HIS A 167 -11.19 -12.51 4.74
C HIS A 167 -10.54 -13.31 3.61
N TYR A 168 -10.94 -13.07 2.36
CA TYR A 168 -10.27 -13.65 1.21
C TYR A 168 -8.80 -13.21 1.14
N MET A 169 -8.51 -11.92 1.29
CA MET A 169 -7.14 -11.40 1.33
C MET A 169 -6.32 -12.04 2.47
N ILE A 170 -6.91 -12.22 3.65
CA ILE A 170 -6.29 -12.95 4.77
C ILE A 170 -5.93 -14.39 4.36
N SER A 171 -6.86 -15.11 3.73
CA SER A 171 -6.63 -16.49 3.27
C SER A 171 -5.50 -16.60 2.23
N LYS A 172 -5.14 -15.47 1.59
CA LYS A 172 -4.07 -15.34 0.60
C LYS A 172 -2.75 -14.83 1.18
N GLY A 173 -2.64 -14.71 2.51
CA GLY A 173 -1.43 -14.27 3.19
C GLY A 173 -1.38 -12.78 3.55
N GLY A 174 -2.54 -12.10 3.50
CA GLY A 174 -2.69 -10.73 3.96
C GLY A 174 -2.80 -10.62 5.48
N GLU A 175 -2.02 -9.72 6.09
CA GLU A 175 -2.21 -9.27 7.47
C GLU A 175 -2.95 -7.93 7.47
N ILE A 176 -4.07 -7.83 8.19
CA ILE A 176 -4.86 -6.60 8.24
C ILE A 176 -4.37 -5.71 9.39
N GLY A 177 -4.21 -4.43 9.10
CA GLY A 177 -3.97 -3.37 10.08
C GLY A 177 -4.99 -2.26 9.93
N LEU A 178 -5.03 -1.37 10.90
CA LEU A 178 -5.89 -0.18 10.88
C LEU A 178 -5.10 1.03 10.36
N HIS A 179 -5.71 1.75 9.41
CA HIS A 179 -5.22 3.01 8.86
C HIS A 179 -6.14 4.16 9.29
N GLY A 180 -6.22 4.39 10.61
CA GLY A 180 -7.24 5.28 11.19
C GLY A 180 -8.60 4.60 11.40
N TYR A 181 -9.61 5.40 11.72
CA TYR A 181 -11.01 4.98 11.80
C TYR A 181 -11.79 5.36 10.55
N THR A 182 -11.65 6.61 10.11
CA THR A 182 -12.31 7.16 8.92
C THR A 182 -11.34 7.81 7.96
N HIS A 183 -10.06 7.97 8.32
CA HIS A 183 -9.04 8.68 7.56
C HIS A 183 -9.53 10.07 7.09
N GLN A 184 -10.13 10.81 8.02
CA GLN A 184 -10.89 12.03 7.75
C GLN A 184 -10.75 13.03 8.90
N MET A 185 -10.55 14.30 8.57
CA MET A 185 -10.70 15.44 9.49
C MET A 185 -11.93 16.27 9.11
N GLY A 186 -12.73 16.64 10.11
CA GLY A 186 -13.96 17.39 9.93
C GLY A 186 -14.94 16.69 8.97
N GLU A 187 -15.42 17.44 7.97
CA GLU A 187 -16.40 17.02 6.97
C GLU A 187 -15.73 16.59 5.63
N GLY A 188 -14.47 16.14 5.67
CA GLY A 188 -13.75 15.65 4.47
C GLY A 188 -14.33 14.35 3.90
N VAL A 189 -13.77 13.81 2.81
CA VAL A 189 -14.07 12.43 2.41
C VAL A 189 -13.06 11.50 3.07
N THR A 190 -13.47 10.27 3.41
CA THR A 190 -12.53 9.24 3.87
C THR A 190 -11.38 9.06 2.89
N GLY A 191 -10.14 9.14 3.37
CA GLY A 191 -8.92 9.00 2.57
C GLY A 191 -8.30 10.33 2.14
N ASP A 192 -9.07 11.42 2.13
CA ASP A 192 -8.63 12.68 1.50
C ASP A 192 -7.88 13.63 2.45
N SER A 193 -7.79 13.31 3.75
CA SER A 193 -7.20 14.20 4.76
C SER A 193 -6.48 13.43 5.86
N ILE A 194 -5.71 14.15 6.66
CA ILE A 194 -5.12 13.60 7.88
C ILE A 194 -6.22 13.39 8.94
N GLU A 195 -6.26 12.24 9.60
CA GLU A 195 -7.24 12.02 10.69
C GLU A 195 -6.75 12.59 12.03
N PHE A 196 -5.43 12.58 12.23
CA PHE A 196 -4.75 13.01 13.45
C PHE A 196 -3.78 14.14 13.16
N SER A 197 -3.39 14.88 14.19
CA SER A 197 -2.48 16.01 14.05
C SER A 197 -1.36 15.97 15.08
N ASN A 198 -0.17 16.44 14.69
CA ASN A 198 0.93 16.66 15.63
C ASN A 198 0.78 18.00 16.36
N ASN A 199 -0.19 18.82 15.97
CA ASN A 199 -0.54 20.05 16.66
C ASN A 199 -1.34 19.74 17.93
N GLN A 200 -0.69 19.84 19.09
CA GLN A 200 -1.30 19.60 20.39
C GLN A 200 -2.41 20.61 20.75
N HIS A 201 -2.50 21.74 20.03
CA HIS A 201 -3.58 22.72 20.20
C HIS A 201 -4.83 22.39 19.37
N ALA A 202 -4.73 21.46 18.42
CA ALA A 202 -5.87 20.95 17.67
C ALA A 202 -6.51 19.77 18.41
N ILE A 203 -7.83 19.62 18.32
CA ILE A 203 -8.52 18.49 18.96
C ILE A 203 -8.01 17.15 18.41
N GLU A 204 -7.68 17.12 17.12
CA GLU A 204 -7.14 15.97 16.39
C GLU A 204 -5.73 15.56 16.84
N GLY A 205 -5.03 16.41 17.59
CA GLY A 205 -3.75 16.09 18.23
C GLY A 205 -3.84 15.58 19.66
N THR A 206 -5.05 15.53 20.22
CA THR A 206 -5.27 15.04 21.58
C THR A 206 -5.37 13.52 21.63
N VAL A 207 -4.95 12.93 22.76
CA VAL A 207 -5.12 11.49 23.02
C VAL A 207 -6.60 11.12 23.13
N ALA A 208 -7.45 11.98 23.69
CA ALA A 208 -8.88 11.71 23.83
C ALA A 208 -9.56 11.52 22.47
N TYR A 209 -9.24 12.38 21.49
CA TYR A 209 -9.76 12.28 20.13
C TYR A 209 -9.29 10.99 19.45
N MET A 210 -8.00 10.67 19.54
CA MET A 210 -7.45 9.44 18.97
C MET A 210 -8.03 8.19 19.64
N ALA A 211 -8.13 8.18 20.96
CA ALA A 211 -8.60 7.01 21.69
C ALA A 211 -10.03 6.64 21.31
N ALA A 212 -10.93 7.62 21.20
CA ALA A 212 -12.29 7.39 20.76
C ALA A 212 -12.37 6.73 19.36
N ARG A 213 -11.47 7.14 18.45
CA ARG A 213 -11.44 6.64 17.06
C ARG A 213 -10.77 5.28 16.94
N VAL A 214 -9.61 5.10 17.57
CA VAL A 214 -8.91 3.80 17.62
C VAL A 214 -9.81 2.75 18.27
N ASP A 215 -10.52 3.09 19.34
CA ASP A 215 -11.41 2.15 20.02
C ASP A 215 -12.64 1.82 19.19
N ALA A 216 -13.20 2.80 18.46
CA ALA A 216 -14.28 2.55 17.50
C ALA A 216 -13.82 1.68 16.33
N ALA A 217 -12.61 1.91 15.80
CA ALA A 217 -12.02 1.10 14.73
C ALA A 217 -11.80 -0.36 15.17
N LEU A 218 -11.26 -0.57 16.37
CA LEU A 218 -11.08 -1.90 16.97
C LEU A 218 -12.42 -2.59 17.24
N ALA A 219 -13.44 -1.84 17.71
CA ALA A 219 -14.78 -2.37 17.91
C ALA A 219 -15.45 -2.77 16.59
N ALA A 220 -15.32 -1.94 15.53
CA ALA A 220 -15.83 -2.24 14.21
C ALA A 220 -15.17 -3.51 13.63
N ALA A 221 -13.84 -3.62 13.73
CA ALA A 221 -13.11 -4.83 13.31
C ALA A 221 -13.56 -6.07 14.09
N LYS A 222 -13.78 -5.95 15.41
CA LYS A 222 -14.32 -7.03 16.24
C LYS A 222 -15.73 -7.45 15.81
N THR A 223 -16.62 -6.49 15.54
CA THR A 223 -17.98 -6.76 15.03
C THR A 223 -17.95 -7.49 13.69
N ALA A 224 -16.97 -7.17 12.83
CA ALA A 224 -16.75 -7.81 11.54
C ALA A 224 -15.93 -9.11 11.59
N ASP A 225 -15.49 -9.55 12.77
CA ASP A 225 -14.58 -10.69 12.96
C ASP A 225 -13.24 -10.57 12.19
N ILE A 226 -12.76 -9.34 11.99
CA ILE A 226 -11.50 -9.08 11.28
C ILE A 226 -10.34 -8.98 12.29
N PRO A 227 -9.32 -9.86 12.22
CA PRO A 227 -8.17 -9.78 13.09
C PRO A 227 -7.26 -8.60 12.71
N ILE A 228 -6.91 -7.76 13.69
CA ILE A 228 -6.03 -6.60 13.51
C ILE A 228 -4.62 -6.91 14.03
N THR A 229 -3.62 -6.70 13.17
CA THR A 229 -2.21 -7.06 13.40
C THR A 229 -1.33 -5.85 13.68
N PHE A 230 -1.55 -4.74 12.97
CA PHE A 230 -0.75 -3.52 13.09
C PHE A 230 -1.62 -2.27 13.05
N TRP A 231 -1.03 -1.17 13.48
CA TRP A 231 -1.54 0.17 13.27
C TRP A 231 -0.66 0.91 12.27
N GLU A 232 -1.26 1.79 11.49
CA GLU A 232 -0.55 2.81 10.75
C GLU A 232 -1.36 4.11 10.80
N THR A 233 -0.73 5.19 11.19
CA THR A 233 -1.39 6.47 11.40
C THR A 233 -1.59 7.15 10.06
N PRO A 234 -2.83 7.53 9.68
CA PRO A 234 -3.09 8.40 8.53
C PRO A 234 -2.01 9.48 8.33
N HIS A 235 -1.23 9.37 7.25
CA HIS A 235 -0.12 10.28 6.90
C HIS A 235 0.99 10.47 7.97
N TYR A 236 1.12 9.56 8.93
CA TYR A 236 2.13 9.58 10.00
C TYR A 236 2.06 10.83 10.89
N THR A 237 0.89 11.46 11.01
CA THR A 237 0.73 12.79 11.63
C THR A 237 0.36 12.78 13.11
N ALA A 238 0.46 11.66 13.82
CA ALA A 238 0.15 11.60 15.25
C ALA A 238 1.11 12.45 16.10
N SER A 239 0.61 13.00 17.21
CA SER A 239 1.42 13.67 18.23
C SER A 239 2.25 12.68 19.07
N PRO A 240 3.34 13.11 19.74
CA PRO A 240 4.12 12.23 20.62
C PRO A 240 3.29 11.55 21.73
N GLU A 241 2.31 12.24 22.28
CA GLU A 241 1.40 11.71 23.30
C GLU A 241 0.45 10.66 22.71
N GLN A 242 -0.04 10.89 21.49
CA GLN A 242 -0.83 9.93 20.73
C GLN A 242 -0.05 8.64 20.44
N TYR A 243 1.22 8.74 20.08
CA TYR A 243 2.07 7.55 19.93
C TYR A 243 2.22 6.75 21.22
N THR A 244 2.26 7.40 22.38
CA THR A 244 2.27 6.69 23.68
C THR A 244 0.99 5.87 23.86
N TYR A 245 -0.16 6.41 23.45
CA TYR A 245 -1.42 5.68 23.45
C TYR A 245 -1.42 4.52 22.43
N LEU A 246 -0.96 4.74 21.20
CA LEU A 246 -0.86 3.69 20.18
C LEU A 246 0.03 2.52 20.62
N GLU A 247 1.17 2.81 21.26
CA GLU A 247 2.08 1.80 21.84
C GLU A 247 1.46 0.99 22.98
N SER A 248 0.33 1.44 23.55
CA SER A 248 -0.45 0.69 24.53
C SER A 248 -1.51 -0.22 23.90
N ARG A 249 -1.87 0.04 22.63
CA ARG A 249 -2.92 -0.67 21.88
C ARG A 249 -2.35 -1.68 20.89
N PHE A 250 -1.21 -1.37 20.28
CA PHE A 250 -0.63 -2.17 19.19
C PHE A 250 0.79 -2.62 19.50
N SER A 251 1.12 -3.84 19.09
CA SER A 251 2.47 -4.38 19.23
C SER A 251 3.34 -4.15 17.98
N ILE A 252 2.71 -3.72 16.88
CA ILE A 252 3.33 -3.36 15.61
C ILE A 252 2.71 -2.04 15.15
N ILE A 253 3.56 -1.07 14.87
CA ILE A 253 3.19 0.18 14.20
C ILE A 253 3.96 0.19 12.88
N TYR A 254 3.24 0.09 11.77
CA TYR A 254 3.83 0.02 10.43
C TYR A 254 4.08 1.44 9.89
N GLU A 255 4.86 2.23 10.60
CA GLU A 255 5.29 3.54 10.11
C GLU A 255 6.69 3.89 10.64
N PRO A 256 7.33 4.95 10.12
CA PRO A 256 8.55 5.47 10.71
C PRO A 256 8.36 5.81 12.19
N GLY A 257 9.45 5.71 12.96
CA GLY A 257 9.41 6.05 14.38
C GLY A 257 8.97 7.49 14.66
N PRO A 258 8.26 7.74 15.78
CA PRO A 258 7.67 9.05 16.09
C PRO A 258 8.69 10.17 16.36
N THR A 259 9.94 9.82 16.62
CA THR A 259 11.04 10.76 16.84
C THR A 259 11.89 10.99 15.60
N ASN A 260 11.85 10.06 14.63
CA ASN A 260 12.69 10.11 13.45
C ASN A 260 11.97 9.47 12.25
N HIS A 261 11.28 10.31 11.49
CA HIS A 261 10.59 9.93 10.24
C HIS A 261 11.54 9.45 9.12
N ARG A 262 12.86 9.53 9.32
CA ARG A 262 13.88 9.04 8.37
C ARG A 262 14.43 7.66 8.75
N THR A 263 13.81 6.97 9.72
CA THR A 263 14.17 5.60 10.07
C THR A 263 14.03 4.70 8.84
N LYS A 264 15.10 3.93 8.55
CA LYS A 264 15.17 3.06 7.36
C LYS A 264 15.11 1.58 7.69
N GLU A 265 15.23 1.23 8.97
CA GLU A 265 15.23 -0.15 9.45
C GLU A 265 14.13 -0.35 10.49
N PRO A 266 13.55 -1.56 10.58
CA PRO A 266 12.66 -1.92 11.67
C PRO A 266 13.38 -1.87 13.02
N PHE A 267 12.69 -1.43 14.06
CA PHE A 267 13.26 -1.37 15.41
C PHE A 267 12.22 -1.64 16.49
N LEU A 268 12.70 -2.02 17.68
CA LEU A 268 11.85 -2.19 18.86
C LEU A 268 11.99 -0.97 19.76
N ARG A 269 10.85 -0.47 20.24
CA ARG A 269 10.77 0.54 21.29
C ARG A 269 10.09 -0.07 22.52
N SER A 270 10.60 0.23 23.71
CA SER A 270 9.92 -0.14 24.95
C SER A 270 8.65 0.69 25.08
N SER A 271 7.51 0.02 25.25
CA SER A 271 6.26 0.70 25.57
C SER A 271 6.24 1.08 27.04
N SER A 272 5.54 2.15 27.38
CA SER A 272 5.19 2.48 28.76
C SER A 272 4.18 1.50 29.37
N ASN A 273 3.47 0.74 28.54
CA ASN A 273 2.55 -0.31 28.99
C ASN A 273 3.31 -1.66 29.17
N PRO A 274 3.42 -2.19 30.41
CA PRO A 274 4.13 -3.45 30.66
C PRO A 274 3.53 -4.66 29.92
N ALA A 275 2.23 -4.63 29.60
CA ALA A 275 1.54 -5.73 28.94
C ALA A 275 1.88 -5.84 27.44
N THR A 276 2.17 -4.71 26.76
CA THR A 276 2.62 -4.72 25.36
C THR A 276 4.12 -4.95 25.24
N GLY A 277 4.88 -4.56 26.27
CA GLY A 277 6.31 -4.82 26.40
C GLY A 277 7.14 -4.02 25.39
N LYS A 278 7.37 -4.58 24.20
CA LYS A 278 8.10 -3.94 23.11
C LYS A 278 7.24 -3.82 21.85
N VAL A 279 7.16 -2.61 21.33
CA VAL A 279 6.44 -2.26 20.10
C VAL A 279 7.44 -2.23 18.95
N CYS A 280 7.06 -2.88 17.84
CA CYS A 280 7.84 -2.93 16.62
C CYS A 280 7.41 -1.81 15.68
N PHE A 281 8.32 -0.92 15.34
CA PHE A 281 8.13 0.06 14.27
C PHE A 281 8.72 -0.50 12.97
N VAL A 282 7.98 -0.39 11.88
CA VAL A 282 8.41 -0.82 10.54
C VAL A 282 8.27 0.37 9.59
N PRO A 283 9.37 0.96 9.09
CA PRO A 283 9.25 2.08 8.14
C PRO A 283 8.93 1.61 6.72
N THR A 284 8.63 2.56 5.83
CA THR A 284 8.47 2.36 4.37
C THR A 284 9.50 3.19 3.58
N PRO A 285 10.81 2.84 3.60
CA PRO A 285 11.87 3.69 3.06
C PRO A 285 11.81 3.91 1.54
N LEU A 286 11.12 3.03 0.82
CA LEU A 286 10.91 3.14 -0.63
C LEU A 286 9.69 4.01 -1.00
N GLY A 287 8.87 4.36 0.01
CA GLY A 287 7.72 5.24 -0.14
C GLY A 287 6.55 4.64 -0.94
N MET A 288 5.67 5.54 -1.38
CA MET A 288 4.50 5.21 -2.18
C MET A 288 4.88 4.81 -3.60
N VAL A 289 4.18 3.85 -4.18
CA VAL A 289 4.22 3.59 -5.63
C VAL A 289 3.26 4.54 -6.35
N GLU A 290 3.76 5.69 -6.80
CA GLU A 290 2.95 6.79 -7.38
C GLU A 290 2.76 6.76 -8.90
N GLY A 291 3.32 5.77 -9.59
CA GLY A 291 3.20 5.66 -11.05
C GLY A 291 4.46 5.08 -11.69
N PRO A 292 4.59 5.14 -13.03
CA PRO A 292 5.67 4.48 -13.76
C PRO A 292 7.07 4.92 -13.35
N LYS A 293 7.28 6.23 -13.13
CA LYS A 293 8.60 6.76 -12.72
C LYS A 293 9.02 6.24 -11.35
N GLN A 294 8.12 6.30 -10.37
CA GLN A 294 8.41 5.82 -9.02
C GLN A 294 8.56 4.29 -8.99
N THR A 295 7.74 3.57 -9.77
CA THR A 295 7.88 2.13 -9.99
C THR A 295 9.25 1.78 -10.56
N GLN A 296 9.71 2.51 -11.57
CA GLN A 296 11.03 2.30 -12.15
C GLN A 296 12.16 2.58 -11.15
N SER A 297 12.05 3.65 -10.36
CA SER A 297 13.01 3.94 -9.27
C SER A 297 13.07 2.82 -8.23
N ILE A 298 11.91 2.24 -7.87
CA ILE A 298 11.82 1.10 -6.94
C ILE A 298 12.41 -0.17 -7.58
N VAL A 299 12.16 -0.42 -8.86
CA VAL A 299 12.78 -1.55 -9.57
C VAL A 299 14.30 -1.40 -9.61
N LEU A 300 14.82 -0.22 -9.95
CA LEU A 300 16.27 0.06 -9.97
C LEU A 300 16.90 -0.02 -8.57
N PHE A 301 16.13 0.18 -7.50
CA PHE A 301 16.62 -0.06 -6.15
C PHE A 301 16.99 -1.53 -5.94
N ALA A 302 16.29 -2.48 -6.56
CA ALA A 302 16.61 -3.91 -6.42
C ALA A 302 17.99 -4.28 -7.00
N ASP A 303 18.43 -3.55 -8.04
CA ASP A 303 19.71 -3.74 -8.72
C ASP A 303 20.90 -3.23 -7.86
N ASP A 304 20.65 -2.34 -6.90
CA ASP A 304 21.71 -1.75 -6.07
C ASP A 304 22.12 -2.70 -4.94
N SER A 305 23.09 -3.58 -5.23
CA SER A 305 23.63 -4.54 -4.26
C SER A 305 24.31 -3.91 -3.04
N HIS A 306 24.63 -2.61 -3.08
CA HIS A 306 25.31 -1.91 -1.98
C HIS A 306 24.33 -1.33 -0.96
N ARG A 307 23.05 -1.17 -1.31
CA ARG A 307 22.02 -0.69 -0.39
C ARG A 307 21.52 -1.81 0.51
N GLN A 308 21.95 -1.76 1.76
CA GLN A 308 21.44 -2.62 2.83
C GLN A 308 20.38 -1.89 3.67
N ILE A 309 19.34 -1.38 3.00
CA ILE A 309 18.16 -0.82 3.70
C ILE A 309 16.94 -1.72 3.49
N LEU A 310 15.99 -1.66 4.42
CA LEU A 310 14.70 -2.33 4.29
C LEU A 310 13.98 -1.95 2.98
N ALA A 311 13.59 -2.97 2.23
CA ALA A 311 12.85 -2.85 0.98
C ALA A 311 11.33 -2.79 1.24
N SER A 312 10.88 -1.78 1.97
CA SER A 312 9.48 -1.62 2.38
C SER A 312 8.82 -0.45 1.65
N LEU A 313 7.66 -0.71 1.06
CA LEU A 313 6.88 0.21 0.23
C LEU A 313 5.38 0.11 0.55
N PHE A 314 4.63 1.12 0.12
CA PHE A 314 3.17 1.08 0.17
C PHE A 314 2.55 1.46 -1.18
N PHE A 315 1.31 1.01 -1.39
CA PHE A 315 0.61 1.11 -2.66
C PHE A 315 -0.90 1.21 -2.45
N HIS A 316 -1.56 2.11 -3.16
CA HIS A 316 -3.02 2.20 -3.17
C HIS A 316 -3.60 1.24 -4.23
N PRO A 317 -4.38 0.21 -3.86
CA PRO A 317 -4.83 -0.81 -4.79
C PRO A 317 -5.64 -0.29 -5.97
N PHE A 318 -6.37 0.82 -5.82
CA PHE A 318 -7.15 1.44 -6.90
C PHE A 318 -6.29 1.95 -8.07
N ARG A 319 -4.97 2.01 -7.91
CA ARG A 319 -4.01 2.34 -8.98
C ARG A 319 -3.62 1.12 -9.81
N GLU A 320 -3.97 -0.08 -9.37
CA GLU A 320 -3.76 -1.32 -10.14
C GLU A 320 -4.89 -1.52 -11.14
N ARG A 321 -4.66 -2.37 -12.15
CA ARG A 321 -5.69 -2.77 -13.10
C ARG A 321 -5.96 -4.26 -13.05
N LEU A 322 -7.19 -4.62 -13.40
CA LEU A 322 -7.49 -5.99 -13.78
C LEU A 322 -6.81 -6.30 -15.13
N PRO A 323 -6.38 -7.55 -15.37
CA PRO A 323 -5.94 -7.99 -16.69
C PRO A 323 -7.09 -7.77 -17.69
N SER A 324 -6.83 -7.01 -18.75
CA SER A 324 -7.69 -7.02 -19.93
C SER A 324 -7.25 -8.17 -20.83
N SER A 325 -8.19 -8.90 -21.44
CA SER A 325 -7.92 -9.94 -22.43
C SER A 325 -7.11 -9.43 -23.63
N ASP A 326 -7.09 -8.12 -23.88
CA ASP A 326 -6.58 -7.52 -25.12
C ASP A 326 -5.48 -6.48 -24.93
N ALA A 327 -4.98 -6.24 -23.71
CA ALA A 327 -3.97 -5.22 -23.46
C ALA A 327 -2.57 -5.82 -23.28
N ALA A 328 -1.84 -5.96 -24.40
CA ALA A 328 -0.38 -6.02 -24.32
C ALA A 328 0.14 -4.71 -23.69
N PRO A 329 1.09 -4.75 -22.75
CA PRO A 329 1.71 -3.52 -22.25
C PRO A 329 2.44 -2.83 -23.41
N SER A 330 1.91 -1.69 -23.85
CA SER A 330 2.48 -0.86 -24.90
C SER A 330 3.50 0.10 -24.28
N SER A 331 4.65 -0.44 -23.89
CA SER A 331 5.86 0.26 -23.40
C SER A 331 6.04 0.33 -21.87
N PRO A 332 7.29 0.50 -21.37
CA PRO A 332 7.60 0.72 -19.95
C PRO A 332 7.06 2.02 -19.36
N GLU A 333 6.63 2.95 -20.22
CA GLU A 333 6.09 4.26 -19.89
C GLU A 333 4.55 4.28 -19.79
N ASP A 334 3.89 3.15 -20.06
CA ASP A 334 2.44 3.03 -19.87
C ASP A 334 2.07 3.37 -18.42
N GLU A 335 1.30 4.45 -18.25
CA GLU A 335 0.69 4.87 -16.99
C GLU A 335 -0.39 3.89 -16.49
N THR A 336 -0.65 2.82 -17.23
CA THR A 336 -1.92 2.07 -17.20
C THR A 336 -1.99 0.95 -16.15
N GLY A 337 -1.03 0.82 -15.23
CA GLY A 337 -1.05 -0.16 -14.13
C GLY A 337 0.01 -1.27 -14.26
N ALA A 338 -0.22 -2.43 -13.65
CA ALA A 338 0.69 -3.57 -13.48
C ALA A 338 1.96 -3.26 -12.65
N TYR A 339 1.85 -2.38 -11.65
CA TYR A 339 3.01 -1.94 -10.86
C TYR A 339 3.57 -3.09 -10.01
N LEU A 340 2.70 -3.88 -9.38
CA LEU A 340 3.13 -5.04 -8.60
C LEU A 340 3.74 -6.13 -9.48
N GLU A 341 3.29 -6.26 -10.73
CA GLU A 341 3.86 -7.18 -11.73
C GLU A 341 5.27 -6.79 -12.17
N ARG A 342 5.65 -5.52 -12.03
CA ARG A 342 7.01 -5.05 -12.29
C ARG A 342 7.91 -5.17 -11.05
N ILE A 343 7.40 -4.73 -9.89
CA ILE A 343 8.19 -4.63 -8.66
C ILE A 343 8.50 -6.01 -8.07
N ILE A 344 7.48 -6.87 -7.92
CA ILE A 344 7.62 -8.12 -7.20
C ILE A 344 8.66 -9.05 -7.86
N PRO A 345 8.61 -9.31 -9.19
CA PRO A 345 9.61 -10.16 -9.83
C PRO A 345 11.02 -9.57 -9.79
N ALA A 346 11.16 -8.24 -9.91
CA ALA A 346 12.46 -7.58 -9.84
C ALA A 346 13.14 -7.77 -8.47
N PHE A 347 12.37 -7.68 -7.39
CA PHE A 347 12.90 -7.91 -6.04
C PHE A 347 13.26 -9.39 -5.84
N GLN A 348 12.40 -10.30 -6.27
CA GLN A 348 12.62 -11.74 -6.13
C GLN A 348 13.81 -12.24 -6.97
N SER A 349 13.99 -11.74 -8.20
CA SER A 349 15.15 -12.08 -9.03
C SER A 349 16.47 -11.57 -8.43
N HIS A 350 16.40 -10.50 -7.66
CA HIS A 350 17.51 -9.99 -6.84
C HIS A 350 17.53 -10.61 -5.44
N GLY A 351 16.84 -11.71 -5.15
CA GLY A 351 17.02 -12.42 -3.88
C GLY A 351 16.49 -11.68 -2.64
N PHE A 352 15.62 -10.69 -2.83
CA PHE A 352 14.79 -10.18 -1.74
C PHE A 352 13.74 -11.21 -1.36
N VAL A 353 13.54 -11.37 -0.05
CA VAL A 353 12.50 -12.22 0.53
C VAL A 353 11.40 -11.32 1.08
N PHE A 354 10.19 -11.47 0.54
CA PHE A 354 9.02 -10.80 1.09
C PHE A 354 8.58 -11.46 2.40
N VAL A 355 8.32 -10.64 3.41
CA VAL A 355 7.90 -11.11 4.74
C VAL A 355 6.71 -10.31 5.26
N SER A 356 6.02 -10.86 6.25
CA SER A 356 4.97 -10.17 6.99
C SER A 356 5.53 -9.30 8.11
N VAL A 357 4.77 -8.31 8.57
CA VAL A 357 5.18 -7.47 9.71
C VAL A 357 5.27 -8.28 11.00
N THR A 358 4.44 -9.31 11.16
CA THR A 358 4.56 -10.28 12.26
C THR A 358 5.91 -11.01 12.23
N GLN A 359 6.36 -11.42 11.04
CA GLN A 359 7.67 -12.07 10.88
C GLN A 359 8.81 -11.11 11.24
N VAL A 360 8.74 -9.84 10.82
CA VAL A 360 9.72 -8.80 11.20
C VAL A 360 9.80 -8.66 12.73
N ARG A 361 8.66 -8.47 13.39
CA ARG A 361 8.62 -8.34 14.86
C ARG A 361 9.21 -9.56 15.55
N LYS A 362 8.83 -10.77 15.13
CA LYS A 362 9.34 -12.03 15.70
C LYS A 362 10.87 -12.11 15.60
N GLN A 363 11.44 -11.74 14.46
CA GLN A 363 12.89 -11.74 14.26
C GLN A 363 13.61 -10.72 15.16
N LEU A 364 13.07 -9.50 15.31
CA LEU A 364 13.67 -8.48 16.19
C LEU A 364 13.66 -8.91 17.66
N LEU A 365 12.55 -9.50 18.12
CA LEU A 365 12.43 -10.01 19.50
C LEU A 365 13.44 -11.13 19.77
N ALA A 366 13.58 -12.08 18.84
CA ALA A 366 14.53 -13.18 18.95
C ALA A 366 16.00 -12.70 18.98
N LYS A 367 16.35 -11.71 18.16
CA LYS A 367 17.69 -11.07 18.20
C LYS A 367 17.96 -10.45 19.57
N THR A 368 16.98 -9.76 20.15
CA THR A 368 17.16 -9.11 21.45
C THR A 368 17.36 -10.12 22.59
N GLN A 369 16.60 -11.22 22.59
CA GLN A 369 16.74 -12.29 23.59
C GLN A 369 18.10 -13.01 23.50
N SER A 370 18.59 -13.28 22.29
CA SER A 370 19.90 -13.93 22.11
C SER A 370 21.08 -13.04 22.52
N HIS A 371 20.99 -11.72 22.33
CA HIS A 371 21.98 -10.78 22.89
C HIS A 371 21.99 -10.78 24.42
N HIS A 372 20.82 -10.82 25.07
CA HIS A 372 20.76 -10.94 26.53
C HIS A 372 21.33 -12.26 27.05
N ALA A 373 21.04 -13.39 26.38
CA ALA A 373 21.59 -14.70 26.76
C ALA A 373 23.12 -14.76 26.62
N LYS A 374 23.70 -14.12 25.60
CA LYS A 374 25.15 -14.02 25.43
C LYS A 374 25.81 -13.07 26.44
N ALA A 375 25.15 -11.97 26.79
CA ALA A 375 25.65 -11.03 27.80
C ALA A 375 25.57 -11.57 29.24
N ALA A 376 24.68 -12.55 29.49
CA ALA A 376 24.50 -13.19 30.80
C ALA A 376 25.38 -14.43 31.03
N GLN A 377 26.21 -14.84 30.07
CA GLN A 377 27.22 -15.86 30.33
C GLN A 377 28.32 -15.26 31.22
N PRO A 378 28.56 -15.80 32.44
CA PRO A 378 29.68 -15.36 33.23
C PRO A 378 30.96 -15.66 32.45
N THR A 379 31.82 -14.66 32.29
CA THR A 379 33.20 -14.86 31.89
C THR A 379 33.82 -15.84 32.89
N LEU A 380 33.93 -17.11 32.50
CA LEU A 380 34.69 -18.07 33.28
C LEU A 380 36.15 -17.60 33.36
N PRO A 381 36.78 -17.71 34.54
CA PRO A 381 38.01 -17.00 34.89
C PRO A 381 39.22 -17.33 34.02
#